data_AF-A0A0E0G5F4-F1
#
_entry.id   AF-A0A0E0G5F4-F1
#
_cell.length_a   1.000
_cell.length_b   1.000
_cell.length_c   1.000
_cell.angle_alpha   90.00
_cell.angle_beta   90.00
_cell.angle_gamma   90.00
#
_symmetry.space_group_name_H-M   'P 1'
#
loop_
_entity.id
_entity.type
_entity.pdbx_description
1 polymer ?
#
loop_
_entity_poly.entity_id
_entity_poly.type
_entity_poly.pdbx_seq_one_letter_code
_entity_poly.pdbx_strand_id
1 'polypeptide(L)'
;MDGTDVTFDIGQDIFSAHKCILAARSSVFKAEFFGAMSAKARRTIKIEDMEAGVFRSLLHFIYTDALPETALDVVMTQHLLVVADRYNVERLKLICEEKLSKHIDSNMVATTLALAEQHSCHGLKEACFKFLSSDANLERMKASEGYEHLKVSCPSVLKELIARFISPEMEAARELTMDLQMANHCNNTSSVTVAEVARGSHVIKIDGYLRTKELMENGKYVSSIPFSVGGHSWFITYFPNGVNTESKDYLSVFLTIDSACAGGVKATFSFALLDKNGRSVQLYSKLYPLHTFTEKGSDWGHSKFMKKTDLERTVHLSNDSFSIMCDLTVMKDICSKETTQKQFVVVPPSDLHQHLGDLLLKNMDGTDVTFNVGQDIFSAHKCILAARSSVFRAEFFGAMSAKARRTIKIEDIEAGVFRALLHFIYTDSLPETAQNIVMAQHLVVAADRYNVGRLKLICEEKLSKHIDSNMVATTLALAEQHSCYGLKEACFEFLASRSNLERMMASDDYEHLKISCPSVLMELVARFLPQQEK
;
A
#
# COMPACT_ATOMS: atom_id res chain seq x y z
N MET A 1 -12.63 -19.69 18.17
CA MET A 1 -11.98 -19.85 16.85
C MET A 1 -12.23 -21.28 16.41
N ASP A 2 -12.75 -21.48 15.21
CA ASP A 2 -13.04 -22.83 14.71
C ASP A 2 -11.74 -23.51 14.25
N GLY A 3 -11.59 -24.80 14.55
CA GLY A 3 -10.44 -25.58 14.08
C GLY A 3 -9.14 -25.41 14.88
N THR A 4 -9.17 -24.82 16.07
CA THR A 4 -7.99 -24.73 16.94
C THR A 4 -7.54 -26.11 17.43
N ASP A 5 -6.24 -26.37 17.36
CA ASP A 5 -5.63 -27.66 17.65
C ASP A 5 -4.53 -27.59 18.74
N VAL A 6 -4.32 -26.40 19.31
CA VAL A 6 -3.46 -26.16 20.48
C VAL A 6 -4.05 -25.09 21.40
N THR A 7 -3.79 -25.23 22.69
CA THR A 7 -4.13 -24.27 23.75
C THR A 7 -2.87 -23.89 24.53
N PHE A 8 -2.78 -22.63 24.93
CA PHE A 8 -1.73 -22.10 25.80
C PHE A 8 -2.33 -21.64 27.11
N ASP A 9 -1.76 -22.11 28.22
CA ASP A 9 -2.11 -21.74 29.58
C ASP A 9 -1.05 -20.78 30.13
N ILE A 10 -1.45 -19.52 30.36
CA ILE A 10 -0.56 -18.41 30.73
C ILE A 10 -1.17 -17.67 31.91
N GLY A 11 -0.72 -18.02 33.12
CA GLY A 11 -1.25 -17.45 34.36
C GLY A 11 -2.70 -17.87 34.59
N GLN A 12 -3.64 -16.94 34.38
CA GLN A 12 -5.09 -17.17 34.49
C GLN A 12 -5.79 -17.20 33.12
N ASP A 13 -5.06 -16.90 32.04
CA ASP A 13 -5.61 -16.79 30.70
C ASP A 13 -5.33 -18.05 29.87
N ILE A 14 -6.32 -18.46 29.08
CA ILE A 14 -6.20 -19.57 28.13
C ILE A 14 -6.36 -19.04 26.71
N PHE A 15 -5.39 -19.36 25.86
CA PHE A 15 -5.37 -18.94 24.46
C PHE A 15 -5.45 -20.15 23.52
N SER A 16 -6.43 -20.18 22.63
CA SER A 16 -6.52 -21.21 21.59
C SER A 16 -5.89 -20.72 20.28
N ALA A 17 -5.15 -21.58 19.60
CA ALA A 17 -4.46 -21.25 18.35
C ALA A 17 -4.40 -22.45 17.38
N HIS A 18 -3.77 -22.23 16.22
CA HIS A 18 -3.58 -23.21 15.15
C HIS A 18 -2.09 -23.51 14.98
N LYS A 19 -1.68 -24.77 15.14
CA LYS A 19 -0.29 -25.20 15.06
C LYS A 19 0.36 -24.86 13.72
N CYS A 20 -0.36 -25.03 12.62
CA CYS A 20 0.15 -24.72 11.28
C CYS A 20 0.51 -23.22 11.12
N ILE A 21 -0.34 -22.32 11.61
CA ILE A 21 -0.08 -20.87 11.56
C ILE A 21 1.12 -20.49 12.44
N LEU A 22 1.18 -21.03 13.66
CA LEU A 22 2.31 -20.78 14.56
C LEU A 22 3.63 -21.31 13.98
N ALA A 23 3.63 -22.54 13.44
CA ALA A 23 4.80 -23.15 12.84
C ALA A 23 5.26 -22.45 11.55
N ALA A 24 4.34 -21.87 10.77
CA ALA A 24 4.70 -21.07 9.60
C ALA A 24 5.42 -19.78 9.98
N ARG A 25 5.12 -19.23 11.16
CA ARG A 25 5.56 -17.90 11.60
C ARG A 25 6.67 -17.94 12.65
N SER A 26 7.03 -19.12 13.15
CA SER A 26 8.06 -19.33 14.16
C SER A 26 8.70 -20.69 14.00
N SER A 27 10.01 -20.72 13.77
CA SER A 27 10.78 -21.96 13.71
C SER A 27 10.78 -22.71 15.04
N VAL A 28 10.65 -22.00 16.16
CA VAL A 28 10.54 -22.58 17.51
C VAL A 28 9.25 -23.36 17.64
N PHE A 29 8.11 -22.77 17.27
CA PHE A 29 6.84 -23.50 17.23
C PHE A 29 6.84 -24.62 16.20
N LYS A 30 7.50 -24.44 15.05
CA LYS A 30 7.66 -25.51 14.06
C LYS A 30 8.39 -26.72 14.65
N ALA A 31 9.50 -26.50 15.33
CA ALA A 31 10.26 -27.56 15.99
C ALA A 31 9.45 -28.22 17.11
N GLU A 32 8.74 -27.42 17.92
CA GLU A 32 7.89 -27.92 19.00
C GLU A 32 6.74 -28.81 18.49
N PHE A 33 6.06 -28.40 17.42
CA PHE A 33 4.87 -29.08 16.92
C PHE A 33 5.16 -30.18 15.89
N PHE A 34 6.22 -30.05 15.10
CA PHE A 34 6.48 -30.93 13.95
C PHE A 34 7.93 -31.46 13.91
N GLY A 35 8.78 -31.11 14.88
CA GLY A 35 10.14 -31.64 14.99
C GLY A 35 10.22 -33.09 15.45
N ALA A 36 11.41 -33.69 15.41
CA ALA A 36 11.63 -35.11 15.73
C ALA A 36 11.21 -35.52 17.16
N MET A 37 11.13 -34.56 18.09
CA MET A 37 10.68 -34.79 19.48
C MET A 37 9.17 -34.54 19.69
N SER A 38 8.41 -34.23 18.62
CA SER A 38 6.97 -33.89 18.64
C SER A 38 6.04 -35.05 19.05
N ALA A 39 6.53 -36.29 19.15
CA ALA A 39 5.72 -37.48 19.43
C ALA A 39 4.88 -37.44 20.73
N LYS A 40 5.02 -36.39 21.56
CA LYS A 40 4.20 -36.11 22.75
C LYS A 40 3.64 -34.69 22.83
N ALA A 41 3.54 -33.95 21.73
CA ALA A 41 3.05 -32.57 21.74
C ALA A 41 1.68 -32.48 22.42
N ARG A 42 1.65 -31.95 23.64
CA ARG A 42 0.44 -31.79 24.45
C ARG A 42 -0.52 -30.86 23.71
N ARG A 43 -1.83 -31.12 23.81
CA ARG A 43 -2.86 -30.16 23.36
C ARG A 43 -2.81 -28.85 24.13
N THR A 44 -2.22 -28.87 25.33
CA THR A 44 -2.07 -27.71 26.21
C THR A 44 -0.61 -27.49 26.54
N ILE A 45 -0.11 -26.29 26.22
CA ILE A 45 1.25 -25.83 26.54
C ILE A 45 1.14 -24.80 27.65
N LYS A 46 1.84 -25.01 28.76
CA LYS A 46 1.88 -24.06 29.87
C LYS A 46 3.10 -23.16 29.72
N ILE A 47 2.91 -21.85 29.83
CA ILE A 47 3.99 -20.86 29.83
C ILE A 47 3.88 -20.07 31.12
N GLU A 48 4.85 -20.23 32.03
CA GLU A 48 4.79 -19.66 33.39
C GLU A 48 5.47 -18.29 33.48
N ASP A 49 6.36 -18.02 32.54
CA ASP A 49 7.35 -16.94 32.50
C ASP A 49 7.02 -15.95 31.36
N MET A 50 5.74 -15.59 31.22
CA MET A 50 5.26 -14.56 30.29
C MET A 50 3.93 -13.98 30.76
N GLU A 51 3.77 -12.66 30.65
CA GLU A 51 2.49 -11.99 30.89
C GLU A 51 1.49 -12.27 29.75
N ALA A 52 0.23 -12.51 30.09
CA ALA A 52 -0.83 -12.80 29.13
C ALA A 52 -1.03 -11.68 28.10
N GLY A 53 -0.83 -10.41 28.47
CA GLY A 53 -0.88 -9.27 27.53
C GLY A 53 0.18 -9.36 26.43
N VAL A 54 1.41 -9.73 26.80
CA VAL A 54 2.54 -9.91 25.88
C VAL A 54 2.26 -11.04 24.90
N PHE A 55 1.80 -12.19 25.40
CA PHE A 55 1.46 -13.32 24.54
C PHE A 55 0.29 -13.03 23.60
N ARG A 56 -0.73 -12.30 24.08
CA ARG A 56 -1.85 -11.85 23.24
C ARG A 56 -1.36 -11.01 22.07
N SER A 57 -0.40 -10.12 22.31
CA SER A 57 0.19 -9.27 21.27
C SER A 57 1.07 -10.06 20.30
N LEU A 58 1.85 -11.02 20.80
CA LEU A 58 2.59 -11.98 19.96
C LEU A 58 1.63 -12.76 19.05
N LEU A 59 0.57 -13.34 19.61
CA LEU A 59 -0.42 -14.08 18.83
C LEU A 59 -1.10 -13.16 17.81
N HIS A 60 -1.49 -11.95 18.19
CA HIS A 60 -2.07 -10.99 17.25
C HIS A 60 -1.13 -10.74 16.07
N PHE A 61 0.16 -10.50 16.34
CA PHE A 61 1.17 -10.33 15.30
C PHE A 61 1.38 -11.57 14.44
N ILE A 62 1.39 -12.77 15.02
CA ILE A 62 1.56 -14.01 14.24
C ILE A 62 0.45 -14.17 13.19
N TYR A 63 -0.79 -13.80 13.53
CA TYR A 63 -1.95 -13.95 12.63
C TYR A 63 -2.13 -12.80 11.64
N THR A 64 -1.69 -11.59 11.99
CA THR A 64 -2.01 -10.38 11.21
C THR A 64 -0.78 -9.69 10.63
N ASP A 65 0.42 -10.03 11.11
CA ASP A 65 1.69 -9.36 10.84
C ASP A 65 1.67 -7.85 11.13
N ALA A 66 0.75 -7.47 12.03
CA ALA A 66 0.53 -6.12 12.54
C ALA A 66 0.46 -6.13 14.07
N LEU A 67 0.75 -4.98 14.68
CA LEU A 67 0.56 -4.75 16.11
C LEU A 67 -0.72 -3.94 16.33
N PRO A 68 -1.46 -4.19 17.42
CA PRO A 68 -2.69 -3.46 17.70
C PRO A 68 -2.39 -1.96 17.90
N GLU A 69 -3.21 -1.09 17.28
CA GLU A 69 -3.00 0.37 17.27
C GLU A 69 -3.11 1.03 18.66
N THR A 70 -3.74 0.35 19.63
CA THR A 70 -3.81 0.79 21.02
C THR A 70 -2.43 0.67 21.68
N ALA A 71 -1.64 1.74 21.53
CA ALA A 71 -0.47 2.14 22.33
C ALA A 71 0.27 1.01 23.05
N LEU A 72 1.11 0.24 22.34
CA LEU A 72 2.21 -0.44 23.01
C LEU A 72 3.11 0.66 23.61
N ASP A 73 3.17 0.73 24.93
CA ASP A 73 4.12 1.57 25.62
C ASP A 73 5.56 0.99 25.47
N VAL A 74 6.55 1.71 26.01
CA VAL A 74 7.95 1.30 25.90
C VAL A 74 8.19 -0.05 26.60
N VAL A 75 7.57 -0.27 27.76
CA VAL A 75 7.75 -1.50 28.57
C VAL A 75 7.21 -2.73 27.83
N MET A 76 5.99 -2.62 27.32
CA MET A 76 5.38 -3.64 26.50
C MET A 76 6.18 -3.92 25.22
N THR A 77 6.74 -2.87 24.60
CA THR A 77 7.62 -3.02 23.42
C THR A 77 8.90 -3.79 23.77
N GLN A 78 9.51 -3.53 24.95
CA GLN A 78 10.67 -4.28 25.43
C GLN A 78 10.31 -5.76 25.67
N HIS A 79 9.22 -6.05 26.38
CA HIS A 79 8.79 -7.43 26.59
C HIS A 79 8.48 -8.16 25.28
N LEU A 80 7.87 -7.47 24.32
CA LEU A 80 7.57 -8.04 23.02
C LEU A 80 8.83 -8.31 22.19
N LEU A 81 9.88 -7.48 22.32
CA LEU A 81 11.19 -7.74 21.71
C LEU A 81 11.79 -9.04 22.25
N VAL A 82 11.81 -9.22 23.57
CA VAL A 82 12.34 -10.43 24.23
C VAL A 82 11.59 -11.68 23.74
N VAL A 83 10.27 -11.59 23.66
CA VAL A 83 9.42 -12.72 23.24
C VAL A 83 9.55 -12.98 21.73
N ALA A 84 9.68 -11.93 20.91
CA ALA A 84 9.93 -12.08 19.48
C ALA A 84 11.25 -12.81 19.22
N ASP A 85 12.30 -12.47 19.96
CA ASP A 85 13.59 -13.18 19.90
C ASP A 85 13.45 -14.64 20.38
N ARG A 86 12.80 -14.86 21.55
CA ARG A 86 12.56 -16.20 22.12
C ARG A 86 11.83 -17.15 21.15
N TYR A 87 10.84 -16.64 20.42
CA TYR A 87 10.07 -17.43 19.45
C TYR A 87 10.56 -17.27 18.01
N ASN A 88 11.68 -16.60 17.78
CA ASN A 88 12.26 -16.37 16.47
C ASN A 88 11.26 -15.78 15.46
N VAL A 89 10.59 -14.69 15.84
CA VAL A 89 9.68 -13.90 15.01
C VAL A 89 10.42 -12.61 14.60
N GLU A 90 11.36 -12.76 13.67
CA GLU A 90 12.38 -11.74 13.36
C GLU A 90 11.81 -10.39 12.95
N ARG A 91 10.77 -10.36 12.10
CA ARG A 91 10.15 -9.11 11.68
C ARG A 91 9.52 -8.35 12.86
N LEU A 92 8.94 -9.06 13.83
CA LEU A 92 8.40 -8.44 15.04
C LEU A 92 9.53 -7.85 15.90
N LYS A 93 10.63 -8.59 16.04
CA LYS A 93 11.83 -8.13 16.75
C LYS A 93 12.33 -6.82 16.16
N LEU A 94 12.47 -6.73 14.83
CA LEU A 94 12.86 -5.52 14.12
C LEU A 94 11.86 -4.35 14.30
N ILE A 95 10.55 -4.62 14.32
CA ILE A 95 9.53 -3.60 14.60
C ILE A 95 9.70 -3.03 16.02
N CYS A 96 9.93 -3.90 17.00
CA CYS A 96 10.20 -3.48 18.37
C CYS A 96 11.50 -2.68 18.46
N GLU A 97 12.57 -3.11 17.79
CA GLU A 97 13.83 -2.37 17.71
C GLU A 97 13.64 -0.97 17.10
N GLU A 98 12.92 -0.86 15.98
CA GLU A 98 12.64 0.43 15.34
C GLU A 98 11.87 1.34 16.30
N LYS A 99 10.85 0.82 16.97
CA LYS A 99 10.04 1.60 17.91
C LYS A 99 10.86 2.05 19.13
N LEU A 100 11.63 1.16 19.74
CA LEU A 100 12.51 1.50 20.87
C LEU A 100 13.57 2.54 20.47
N SER A 101 14.11 2.45 19.24
CA SER A 101 15.12 3.40 18.75
C SER A 101 14.60 4.84 18.66
N LYS A 102 13.29 5.03 18.50
CA LYS A 102 12.63 6.35 18.44
C LYS A 102 12.36 6.94 19.83
N HIS A 103 12.45 6.15 20.88
CA HIS A 103 12.12 6.57 22.25
C HIS A 103 13.34 6.66 23.19
N ILE A 104 14.56 6.47 22.70
CA ILE A 104 15.78 6.50 23.54
C ILE A 104 15.93 7.86 24.27
N ASP A 105 16.01 7.80 25.59
CA ASP A 105 16.31 8.93 26.48
C ASP A 105 17.42 8.59 27.49
N SER A 106 17.84 9.56 28.31
CA SER A 106 18.94 9.38 29.27
C SER A 106 18.66 8.37 30.39
N ASN A 107 17.39 8.11 30.71
CA ASN A 107 17.00 7.18 31.77
C ASN A 107 16.92 5.75 31.25
N MET A 108 16.49 5.57 30.01
CA MET A 108 16.31 4.24 29.40
C MET A 108 17.47 3.77 28.55
N VAL A 109 18.41 4.63 28.17
CA VAL A 109 19.49 4.24 27.24
C VAL A 109 20.34 3.09 27.79
N ALA A 110 20.64 3.05 29.09
CA ALA A 110 21.44 1.98 29.68
C ALA A 110 20.71 0.62 29.67
N THR A 111 19.41 0.61 30.03
CA THR A 111 18.60 -0.61 30.01
C THR A 111 18.28 -1.07 28.59
N THR A 112 18.03 -0.13 27.67
CA THR A 112 17.82 -0.41 26.23
C THR A 112 19.08 -0.97 25.59
N LEU A 113 20.27 -0.46 25.97
CA LEU A 113 21.55 -0.96 25.47
C LEU A 113 21.86 -2.37 25.99
N ALA A 114 21.53 -2.66 27.26
CA ALA A 114 21.63 -4.02 27.80
C ALA A 114 20.69 -4.99 27.06
N LEU A 115 19.44 -4.58 26.85
CA LEU A 115 18.45 -5.35 26.09
C LEU A 115 18.92 -5.62 24.65
N ALA A 116 19.50 -4.61 24.00
CA ALA A 116 20.00 -4.73 22.63
C ALA A 116 21.17 -5.72 22.52
N GLU A 117 22.08 -5.74 23.49
CA GLU A 117 23.17 -6.72 23.53
C GLU A 117 22.64 -8.14 23.79
N GLN A 118 21.77 -8.31 24.79
CA GLN A 118 21.25 -9.62 25.19
C GLN A 118 20.50 -10.34 24.07
N HIS A 119 19.79 -9.58 23.22
CA HIS A 119 19.01 -10.11 22.11
C HIS A 119 19.67 -9.87 20.74
N SER A 120 20.95 -9.51 20.69
CA SER A 120 21.69 -9.30 19.43
C SER A 120 21.01 -8.29 18.46
N CYS A 121 20.41 -7.24 19.01
CA CYS A 121 19.72 -6.17 18.27
C CYS A 121 20.71 -5.09 17.83
N HIS A 122 21.43 -5.35 16.74
CA HIS A 122 22.51 -4.47 16.28
C HIS A 122 22.03 -3.04 15.93
N GLY A 123 20.88 -2.90 15.28
CA GLY A 123 20.35 -1.58 14.91
C GLY A 123 19.99 -0.76 16.15
N LEU A 124 19.30 -1.37 17.12
CA LEU A 124 18.99 -0.70 18.38
C LEU A 124 20.25 -0.32 19.18
N LYS A 125 21.28 -1.18 19.17
CA LYS A 125 22.57 -0.92 19.83
C LYS A 125 23.27 0.31 19.23
N GLU A 126 23.32 0.41 17.90
CA GLU A 126 23.91 1.57 17.21
C GLU A 126 23.12 2.86 17.45
N ALA A 127 21.79 2.78 17.55
CA ALA A 127 20.95 3.93 17.93
C ALA A 127 21.30 4.46 19.33
N CYS A 128 21.49 3.56 20.30
CA CYS A 128 21.93 3.90 21.65
C CYS A 128 23.32 4.56 21.63
N PHE A 129 24.28 4.02 20.88
CA PHE A 129 25.61 4.62 20.76
C PHE A 129 25.59 6.01 20.11
N LYS A 130 24.76 6.23 19.09
CA LYS A 130 24.59 7.58 18.54
C LYS A 130 24.01 8.55 19.57
N PHE A 131 23.01 8.12 20.35
CA PHE A 131 22.46 8.95 21.42
C PHE A 131 23.54 9.32 22.47
N LEU A 132 24.41 8.37 22.80
CA LEU A 132 25.51 8.54 23.75
C LEU A 132 26.74 9.25 23.18
N SER A 133 26.72 9.66 21.90
CA SER A 133 27.82 10.41 21.29
C SER A 133 27.95 11.84 21.84
N SER A 134 26.96 12.33 22.59
CA SER A 134 27.03 13.59 23.33
C SER A 134 27.49 13.35 24.77
N ASP A 135 28.53 14.05 25.20
CA ASP A 135 29.08 13.94 26.56
C ASP A 135 28.02 14.19 27.63
N ALA A 136 27.09 15.12 27.39
CA ALA A 136 25.98 15.38 28.31
C ALA A 136 25.04 14.18 28.47
N ASN A 137 24.82 13.41 27.41
CA ASN A 137 23.99 12.19 27.48
C ASN A 137 24.75 11.05 28.16
N LEU A 138 26.06 10.95 27.91
CA LEU A 138 26.94 9.96 28.53
C LEU A 138 27.02 10.16 30.06
N GLU A 139 27.21 11.39 30.53
CA GLU A 139 27.25 11.68 31.97
C GLU A 139 25.90 11.43 32.66
N ARG A 140 24.78 11.80 32.02
CA ARG A 140 23.44 11.48 32.55
C ARG A 140 23.20 9.96 32.63
N MET A 141 23.66 9.20 31.64
CA MET A 141 23.59 7.74 31.69
C MET A 141 24.40 7.19 32.86
N LYS A 142 25.66 7.61 33.04
CA LYS A 142 26.51 7.15 34.15
C LYS A 142 25.89 7.40 35.54
N ALA A 143 25.10 8.47 35.68
CA ALA A 143 24.40 8.81 36.91
C ALA A 143 23.08 8.03 37.14
N SER A 144 22.62 7.26 36.15
CA SER A 144 21.38 6.48 36.23
C SER A 144 21.58 5.13 36.91
N GLU A 145 20.56 4.62 37.61
CA GLU A 145 20.56 3.25 38.16
C GLU A 145 20.73 2.19 37.06
N GLY A 146 20.23 2.47 35.84
CA GLY A 146 20.36 1.56 34.70
C GLY A 146 21.81 1.29 34.29
N TYR A 147 22.73 2.22 34.56
CA TYR A 147 24.15 2.03 34.28
C TYR A 147 24.81 1.00 35.22
N GLU A 148 24.42 0.96 36.48
CA GLU A 148 24.89 -0.07 37.41
C GLU A 148 24.43 -1.47 36.98
N HIS A 149 23.18 -1.58 36.50
CA HIS A 149 22.72 -2.83 35.90
C HIS A 149 23.50 -3.19 34.63
N LEU A 150 23.78 -2.24 33.74
CA LEU A 150 24.56 -2.47 32.52
C LEU A 150 25.98 -2.98 32.81
N LYS A 151 26.63 -2.48 33.88
CA LYS A 151 27.96 -2.94 34.31
C LYS A 151 27.99 -4.41 34.67
N VAL A 152 26.93 -4.91 35.31
CA VAL A 152 26.83 -6.31 35.73
C VAL A 152 26.38 -7.19 34.57
N SER A 153 25.37 -6.75 33.81
CA SER A 153 24.70 -7.58 32.82
C SER A 153 25.46 -7.68 31.48
N CYS A 154 26.13 -6.60 31.03
CA CYS A 154 26.79 -6.54 29.72
C CYS A 154 28.12 -5.76 29.76
N PRO A 155 29.17 -6.27 30.44
CA PRO A 155 30.46 -5.58 30.55
C PRO A 155 31.20 -5.44 29.21
N SER A 156 30.91 -6.29 28.22
CA SER A 156 31.42 -6.19 26.84
C SER A 156 31.07 -4.84 26.20
N VAL A 157 29.83 -4.40 26.39
CA VAL A 157 29.28 -3.19 25.79
C VAL A 157 29.94 -1.94 26.36
N LEU A 158 30.30 -1.96 27.65
CA LEU A 158 31.04 -0.86 28.27
C LEU A 158 32.45 -0.73 27.71
N LYS A 159 33.15 -1.85 27.48
CA LYS A 159 34.46 -1.82 26.81
C LYS A 159 34.35 -1.21 25.42
N GLU A 160 33.30 -1.57 24.68
CA GLU A 160 33.04 -1.03 23.35
C GLU A 160 32.72 0.47 23.39
N LEU A 161 31.92 0.92 24.36
CA LEU A 161 31.61 2.33 24.57
C LEU A 161 32.86 3.15 24.90
N ILE A 162 33.72 2.65 25.80
CA ILE A 162 35.00 3.26 26.15
C ILE A 162 35.91 3.32 24.91
N ALA A 163 36.00 2.24 24.12
CA ALA A 163 36.81 2.24 22.91
C ALA A 163 36.33 3.29 21.88
N ARG A 164 35.00 3.45 21.72
CA ARG A 164 34.39 4.38 20.75
C ARG A 164 34.51 5.85 21.14
N PHE A 165 34.48 6.18 22.43
CA PHE A 165 34.38 7.58 22.88
C PHE A 165 35.54 8.06 23.77
N ILE A 166 36.40 7.16 24.28
CA ILE A 166 37.41 7.47 25.31
C ILE A 166 38.83 7.01 24.89
N SER A 167 39.02 6.33 23.75
CA SER A 167 40.38 5.89 23.38
C SER A 167 41.32 7.08 23.07
N PRO A 168 42.56 7.13 23.63
CA PRO A 168 43.32 8.37 23.81
C PRO A 168 44.26 8.77 22.65
N GLU A 169 44.26 8.07 21.52
CA GLU A 169 45.20 8.38 20.43
C GLU A 169 44.76 9.52 19.49
N MET A 170 43.55 10.06 19.65
CA MET A 170 43.02 11.10 18.75
C MET A 170 42.48 12.37 19.42
N GLU A 171 42.69 12.57 20.72
CA GLU A 171 42.39 13.85 21.35
C GLU A 171 43.33 14.97 20.84
N ALA A 172 44.53 14.59 20.39
CA ALA A 172 45.46 15.47 19.64
C ALA A 172 45.08 15.67 18.15
N ALA A 173 44.19 14.83 17.60
CA ALA A 173 43.78 14.92 16.20
C ALA A 173 42.48 15.70 16.00
N ARG A 174 41.66 15.91 17.04
CA ARG A 174 40.41 16.70 16.95
C ARG A 174 40.63 18.17 16.58
N GLU A 175 41.82 18.73 16.79
CA GLU A 175 42.19 20.07 16.30
C GLU A 175 42.83 20.07 14.89
N LEU A 176 43.26 18.91 14.37
CA LEU A 176 44.03 18.80 13.13
C LEU A 176 43.28 18.11 11.96
N THR A 177 42.14 17.46 12.21
CA THR A 177 41.33 16.77 11.16
C THR A 177 40.10 17.55 10.68
N MET A 178 39.96 18.84 10.96
CA MET A 178 38.99 19.67 10.22
C MET A 178 39.44 19.98 8.78
N ASP A 179 40.73 19.86 8.44
CA ASP A 179 41.27 20.29 7.13
C ASP A 179 41.75 19.18 6.19
N LEU A 180 41.81 17.90 6.59
CA LEU A 180 42.44 16.84 5.78
C LEU A 180 41.61 15.56 5.52
N GLN A 181 40.31 15.55 5.81
CA GLN A 181 39.43 14.39 5.53
C GLN A 181 38.43 14.62 4.39
N MET A 182 38.86 15.34 3.36
CA MET A 182 38.21 15.38 2.03
C MET A 182 38.87 14.43 1.00
N ALA A 183 39.68 13.45 1.42
CA ALA A 183 40.25 12.46 0.51
C ALA A 183 40.36 11.07 1.16
N ASN A 184 39.79 10.08 0.48
CA ASN A 184 39.95 8.61 0.65
C ASN A 184 39.10 7.87 1.69
N HIS A 185 37.81 7.73 1.36
CA HIS A 185 37.17 6.40 1.28
C HIS A 185 36.01 6.45 0.26
N CYS A 186 36.34 6.25 -1.02
CA CYS A 186 35.35 6.02 -2.07
C CYS A 186 34.82 4.58 -1.95
N ASN A 187 33.75 4.38 -1.18
CA ASN A 187 32.73 3.41 -1.57
C ASN A 187 31.68 4.20 -2.36
N ASN A 188 31.79 4.13 -3.69
CA ASN A 188 30.81 4.74 -4.58
C ASN A 188 29.45 4.08 -4.36
N THR A 189 28.55 4.76 -3.66
CA THR A 189 27.12 4.49 -3.72
C THR A 189 26.47 5.56 -4.59
N SER A 190 26.07 5.20 -5.80
CA SER A 190 25.17 6.02 -6.59
C SER A 190 23.75 5.75 -6.11
N SER A 191 23.08 6.74 -5.53
CA SER A 191 21.64 6.70 -5.37
C SER A 191 21.02 7.55 -6.47
N VAL A 192 20.06 6.96 -7.20
CA VAL A 192 19.16 7.73 -8.06
C VAL A 192 17.94 8.03 -7.20
N THR A 193 17.87 9.23 -6.65
CA THR A 193 16.62 9.74 -6.08
C THR A 193 15.70 10.09 -7.23
N VAL A 194 14.82 9.18 -7.62
CA VAL A 194 13.67 9.56 -8.43
C VAL A 194 12.66 10.17 -7.46
N ALA A 195 12.62 11.51 -7.38
CA ALA A 195 11.47 12.17 -6.81
C ALA A 195 10.26 11.75 -7.65
N GLU A 196 9.34 10.98 -7.06
CA GLU A 196 8.15 10.56 -7.79
C GLU A 196 7.29 11.80 -8.01
N VAL A 197 7.40 12.39 -9.20
CA VAL A 197 6.64 13.58 -9.57
C VAL A 197 5.46 13.17 -10.43
N ALA A 198 4.28 13.66 -10.07
CA ALA A 198 3.13 13.57 -10.95
C ALA A 198 3.08 14.84 -11.80
N ARG A 199 3.15 14.67 -13.12
CA ARG A 199 3.06 15.76 -14.09
C ARG A 199 1.72 15.70 -14.79
N GLY A 200 1.10 16.86 -14.99
CA GLY A 200 -0.10 17.00 -15.79
C GLY A 200 -0.17 18.40 -16.38
N SER A 201 -0.84 18.52 -17.51
CA SER A 201 -1.05 19.80 -18.19
C SER A 201 -2.55 20.01 -18.37
N HIS A 202 -3.03 21.22 -18.11
CA HIS A 202 -4.43 21.59 -18.32
C HIS A 202 -4.51 22.88 -19.11
N VAL A 203 -5.40 22.92 -20.11
CA VAL A 203 -5.60 24.12 -20.94
C VAL A 203 -7.00 24.66 -20.68
N ILE A 204 -7.05 25.90 -20.19
CA ILE A 204 -8.30 26.66 -20.14
C ILE A 204 -8.43 27.49 -21.42
N LYS A 205 -9.49 27.25 -22.19
CA LYS A 205 -9.86 28.10 -23.32
C LYS A 205 -10.90 29.12 -22.85
N ILE A 206 -10.59 30.40 -23.03
CA ILE A 206 -11.52 31.50 -22.79
C ILE A 206 -12.14 31.82 -24.14
N ASP A 207 -13.45 31.63 -24.26
CA ASP A 207 -14.23 31.93 -25.45
C ASP A 207 -15.24 33.03 -25.10
N GLY A 208 -15.15 34.18 -25.76
CA GLY A 208 -15.92 35.37 -25.39
C GLY A 208 -15.18 36.31 -24.44
N TYR A 209 -13.89 36.56 -24.65
CA TYR A 209 -13.06 37.44 -23.80
C TYR A 209 -13.69 38.83 -23.62
N LEU A 210 -14.10 39.51 -24.70
CA LEU A 210 -14.70 40.84 -24.63
C LEU A 210 -15.96 40.84 -23.76
N ARG A 211 -16.79 39.81 -23.89
CA ARG A 211 -18.01 39.66 -23.08
C ARG A 211 -17.69 39.45 -21.60
N THR A 212 -16.70 38.62 -21.28
CA THR A 212 -16.27 38.43 -19.87
C THR A 212 -15.63 39.68 -19.29
N LYS A 213 -14.90 40.46 -20.10
CA LYS A 213 -14.32 41.75 -19.71
C LYS A 213 -15.40 42.81 -19.43
N GLU A 214 -16.48 42.86 -20.21
CA GLU A 214 -17.56 43.84 -20.02
C GLU A 214 -18.50 43.51 -18.86
N LEU A 215 -18.86 42.23 -18.70
CA LEU A 215 -19.89 41.81 -17.74
C LEU A 215 -19.36 41.55 -16.32
N MET A 216 -18.06 41.30 -16.16
CA MET A 216 -17.50 40.95 -14.85
C MET A 216 -16.93 42.17 -14.14
N GLU A 217 -17.21 42.32 -12.85
CA GLU A 217 -16.60 43.34 -12.02
C GLU A 217 -15.16 42.95 -11.63
N ASN A 218 -14.34 43.94 -11.21
CA ASN A 218 -13.03 43.68 -10.63
C ASN A 218 -13.16 42.74 -9.41
N GLY A 219 -12.28 41.75 -9.31
CA GLY A 219 -12.34 40.70 -8.27
C GLY A 219 -13.28 39.53 -8.57
N LYS A 220 -14.03 39.53 -9.68
CA LYS A 220 -14.78 38.36 -10.14
C LYS A 220 -13.94 37.49 -11.09
N TYR A 221 -14.14 36.17 -11.01
CA TYR A 221 -13.39 35.20 -11.80
C TYR A 221 -14.28 34.15 -12.47
N VAL A 222 -13.71 33.50 -13.47
CA VAL A 222 -14.19 32.25 -14.08
C VAL A 222 -13.22 31.14 -13.67
N SER A 223 -13.75 29.95 -13.39
CA SER A 223 -12.93 28.76 -13.11
C SER A 223 -12.90 27.79 -14.30
N SER A 224 -11.80 27.08 -14.49
CA SER A 224 -11.78 25.89 -15.34
C SER A 224 -12.65 24.78 -14.74
N ILE A 225 -12.90 23.73 -15.52
CA ILE A 225 -13.31 22.45 -14.93
C ILE A 225 -12.19 21.91 -14.03
N PRO A 226 -12.52 21.16 -12.97
CA PRO A 226 -11.51 20.50 -12.15
C PRO A 226 -10.71 19.47 -12.97
N PHE A 227 -9.42 19.33 -12.67
CA PHE A 227 -8.52 18.35 -13.26
C PHE A 227 -7.62 17.72 -12.20
N SER A 228 -7.23 16.47 -12.41
CA SER A 228 -6.51 15.69 -11.40
C SER A 228 -5.04 15.54 -11.74
N VAL A 229 -4.16 15.94 -10.81
CA VAL A 229 -2.71 15.72 -10.90
C VAL A 229 -2.20 15.33 -9.52
N GLY A 230 -1.41 14.25 -9.44
CA GLY A 230 -0.82 13.79 -8.18
C GLY A 230 -1.81 13.28 -7.14
N GLY A 231 -3.00 12.82 -7.55
CA GLY A 231 -4.06 12.37 -6.63
C GLY A 231 -4.88 13.52 -6.02
N HIS A 232 -4.62 14.76 -6.43
CA HIS A 232 -5.35 15.94 -5.98
C HIS A 232 -6.14 16.58 -7.12
N SER A 233 -7.29 17.16 -6.79
CA SER A 233 -8.16 17.91 -7.69
C SER A 233 -7.76 19.39 -7.68
N TRP A 234 -7.59 19.97 -8.86
CA TRP A 234 -7.14 21.34 -9.10
C TRP A 234 -8.08 22.04 -10.08
N PHE A 235 -8.15 23.37 -10.03
CA PHE A 235 -8.76 24.18 -11.07
C PHE A 235 -8.01 25.50 -11.23
N ILE A 236 -8.13 26.12 -12.40
CA ILE A 236 -7.54 27.42 -12.71
C ILE A 236 -8.61 28.48 -12.50
N THR A 237 -8.30 29.56 -11.76
CA THR A 237 -9.14 30.75 -11.67
C THR A 237 -8.57 31.87 -12.54
N TYR A 238 -9.43 32.46 -13.37
CA TYR A 238 -9.11 33.53 -14.29
C TYR A 238 -9.95 34.77 -13.99
N PHE A 239 -9.28 35.90 -13.75
CA PHE A 239 -9.90 37.18 -13.47
C PHE A 239 -9.73 38.10 -14.69
N PRO A 240 -10.80 38.33 -15.50
CA PRO A 240 -10.71 39.18 -16.69
C PRO A 240 -10.34 40.63 -16.36
N ASN A 241 -10.71 41.09 -15.16
CA ASN A 241 -10.56 42.48 -14.74
C ASN A 241 -9.66 42.67 -13.52
N GLY A 242 -8.77 41.72 -13.24
CA GLY A 242 -7.87 41.76 -12.08
C GLY A 242 -8.54 41.31 -10.79
N VAL A 243 -7.74 40.88 -9.80
CA VAL A 243 -8.21 40.46 -8.47
C VAL A 243 -8.59 41.66 -7.59
N ASN A 244 -7.91 42.78 -7.79
CA ASN A 244 -8.07 43.99 -6.98
C ASN A 244 -7.88 45.26 -7.83
N THR A 245 -8.10 46.43 -7.23
CA THR A 245 -8.03 47.72 -7.92
C THR A 245 -6.64 48.01 -8.51
N GLU A 246 -5.57 47.48 -7.93
CA GLU A 246 -4.20 47.64 -8.42
C GLU A 246 -3.90 46.79 -9.66
N SER A 247 -4.66 45.73 -9.89
CA SER A 247 -4.55 44.82 -11.03
C SER A 247 -5.64 45.03 -12.08
N LYS A 248 -6.45 46.10 -11.96
CA LYS A 248 -7.63 46.36 -12.81
C LYS A 248 -7.35 46.35 -14.31
N ASP A 249 -6.14 46.74 -14.74
CA ASP A 249 -5.73 46.82 -16.15
C ASP A 249 -5.07 45.53 -16.66
N TYR A 250 -5.02 44.50 -15.81
CA TYR A 250 -4.39 43.22 -16.06
C TYR A 250 -5.39 42.07 -15.96
N LEU A 251 -5.04 40.99 -16.63
CA LEU A 251 -5.58 39.66 -16.41
C LEU A 251 -4.85 39.04 -15.21
N SER A 252 -5.59 38.34 -14.35
CA SER A 252 -4.99 37.54 -13.28
C SER A 252 -5.33 36.07 -13.44
N VAL A 253 -4.39 35.20 -13.07
CA VAL A 253 -4.55 33.75 -13.20
C VAL A 253 -3.94 33.08 -11.98
N PHE A 254 -4.68 32.15 -11.36
CA PHE A 254 -4.23 31.37 -10.22
C PHE A 254 -4.56 29.90 -10.39
N LEU A 255 -3.72 29.05 -9.82
CA LEU A 255 -3.97 27.64 -9.63
C LEU A 255 -4.55 27.46 -8.24
N THR A 256 -5.68 26.77 -8.12
CA THR A 256 -6.37 26.54 -6.85
C THR A 256 -6.56 25.05 -6.61
N ILE A 257 -6.33 24.59 -5.37
CA ILE A 257 -6.59 23.20 -4.97
C ILE A 257 -8.04 23.03 -4.46
N ASP A 258 -8.74 22.00 -4.94
CA ASP A 258 -10.13 21.69 -4.53
C ASP A 258 -10.21 20.51 -3.54
N SER A 259 -9.13 19.75 -3.39
CA SER A 259 -9.02 18.66 -2.42
C SER A 259 -8.72 19.17 -1.01
N ALA A 260 -9.32 18.55 0.01
CA ALA A 260 -8.87 18.72 1.39
C ALA A 260 -7.56 17.95 1.59
N CYS A 261 -6.54 18.57 2.20
CA CYS A 261 -5.21 17.98 2.33
C CYS A 261 -4.66 18.19 3.74
N ALA A 262 -4.52 17.11 4.51
CA ALA A 262 -3.82 17.14 5.79
C ALA A 262 -2.30 17.16 5.52
N GLY A 263 -1.63 18.26 5.84
CA GLY A 263 -0.16 18.41 5.67
C GLY A 263 0.30 19.29 4.49
N GLY A 264 -0.63 19.75 3.65
CA GLY A 264 -0.36 20.64 2.51
C GLY A 264 0.29 19.94 1.30
N VAL A 265 -0.03 20.38 0.09
CA VAL A 265 0.46 19.78 -1.17
C VAL A 265 1.53 20.66 -1.79
N LYS A 266 2.71 20.08 -2.05
CA LYS A 266 3.83 20.78 -2.66
C LYS A 266 3.81 20.63 -4.18
N ALA A 267 3.77 21.74 -4.90
CA ALA A 267 3.77 21.73 -6.37
C ALA A 267 4.60 22.87 -6.97
N THR A 268 5.14 22.60 -8.16
CA THR A 268 5.65 23.63 -9.07
C THR A 268 4.73 23.69 -10.28
N PHE A 269 4.52 24.87 -10.84
CA PHE A 269 3.66 25.01 -12.00
C PHE A 269 4.09 26.17 -12.88
N SER A 270 3.60 26.20 -14.12
CA SER A 270 3.77 27.33 -15.02
C SER A 270 2.44 27.71 -15.65
N PHE A 271 2.30 28.98 -16.02
CA PHE A 271 1.21 29.45 -16.87
C PHE A 271 1.79 30.00 -18.17
N ALA A 272 1.24 29.60 -19.32
CA ALA A 272 1.65 30.09 -20.62
C ALA A 272 0.45 30.41 -21.52
N LEU A 273 0.49 31.56 -22.19
CA LEU A 273 -0.41 31.83 -23.31
C LEU A 273 -0.06 30.90 -24.48
N LEU A 274 -1.06 30.31 -25.13
CA LEU A 274 -0.85 29.46 -26.31
C LEU A 274 -1.03 30.25 -27.61
N ASP A 275 -0.20 29.95 -28.61
CA ASP A 275 -0.39 30.38 -29.99
C ASP A 275 -1.51 29.58 -30.68
N LYS A 276 -1.87 29.99 -31.91
CA LYS A 276 -2.89 29.30 -32.72
C LYS A 276 -2.57 27.84 -33.05
N ASN A 277 -1.30 27.43 -32.88
CA ASN A 277 -0.81 26.08 -33.10
C ASN A 277 -0.69 25.29 -31.78
N GLY A 278 -1.15 25.85 -30.65
CA GLY A 278 -1.11 25.22 -29.34
C GLY A 278 0.26 25.26 -28.66
N ARG A 279 1.19 26.12 -29.11
CA ARG A 279 2.54 26.25 -28.53
C ARG A 279 2.64 27.43 -27.59
N SER A 280 3.43 27.29 -26.52
CA SER A 280 3.63 28.35 -25.52
C SER A 280 4.32 29.59 -26.09
N VAL A 281 3.71 30.75 -25.89
CA VAL A 281 4.28 32.07 -26.19
C VAL A 281 5.22 32.47 -25.06
N GLN A 282 6.54 32.42 -25.30
CA GLN A 282 7.55 32.62 -24.25
C GLN A 282 7.41 33.95 -23.49
N LEU A 283 7.03 35.04 -24.18
CA LEU A 283 6.86 36.36 -23.55
C LEU A 283 5.79 36.35 -22.43
N TYR A 284 4.83 35.43 -22.52
CA TYR A 284 3.72 35.28 -21.60
C TYR A 284 3.72 33.89 -20.95
N SER A 285 4.92 33.39 -20.67
CA SER A 285 5.16 32.19 -19.86
C SER A 285 5.73 32.60 -18.51
N LYS A 286 5.11 32.15 -17.42
CA LYS A 286 5.59 32.37 -16.06
C LYS A 286 5.73 31.04 -15.35
N LEU A 287 6.93 30.75 -14.84
CA LEU A 287 7.21 29.61 -13.98
C LEU A 287 7.09 30.03 -12.52
N TYR A 288 6.42 29.21 -11.73
CA TYR A 288 6.27 29.40 -10.30
C TYR A 288 7.11 28.33 -9.59
N PRO A 289 8.03 28.75 -8.70
CA PRO A 289 8.82 27.83 -7.91
C PRO A 289 7.92 27.08 -6.92
N LEU A 290 8.52 26.13 -6.20
CA LEU A 290 7.82 25.24 -5.29
C LEU A 290 6.92 26.02 -4.32
N HIS A 291 5.63 25.72 -4.33
CA HIS A 291 4.63 26.29 -3.45
C HIS A 291 3.87 25.19 -2.70
N THR A 292 3.48 25.46 -1.46
CA THR A 292 2.73 24.54 -0.60
C THR A 292 1.29 25.03 -0.45
N PHE A 293 0.35 24.28 -1.02
CA PHE A 293 -1.09 24.53 -0.92
C PHE A 293 -1.63 23.88 0.36
N THR A 294 -2.00 24.68 1.36
CA THR A 294 -2.21 24.19 2.73
C THR A 294 -3.61 23.65 3.02
N GLU A 295 -4.62 24.11 2.28
CA GLU A 295 -6.01 23.77 2.53
C GLU A 295 -6.87 23.86 1.26
N LYS A 296 -8.09 23.32 1.33
CA LYS A 296 -9.06 23.43 0.23
C LYS A 296 -9.35 24.91 -0.07
N GLY A 297 -9.20 25.31 -1.32
CA GLY A 297 -9.37 26.69 -1.78
C GLY A 297 -8.10 27.52 -1.73
N SER A 298 -6.98 26.99 -1.21
CA SER A 298 -5.67 27.64 -1.28
C SER A 298 -5.27 27.85 -2.75
N ASP A 299 -4.82 29.06 -3.09
CA ASP A 299 -4.47 29.46 -4.43
C ASP A 299 -3.09 30.12 -4.52
N TRP A 300 -2.44 29.94 -5.67
CA TRP A 300 -1.18 30.62 -5.98
C TRP A 300 -1.11 30.94 -7.47
N GLY A 301 -0.54 32.10 -7.80
CA GLY A 301 -0.59 32.59 -9.17
C GLY A 301 -0.08 34.00 -9.30
N HIS A 302 -0.69 34.77 -10.20
CA HIS A 302 -0.15 36.07 -10.57
C HIS A 302 -1.25 37.09 -10.86
N SER A 303 -1.27 38.14 -10.03
CA SER A 303 -2.26 39.22 -10.09
C SER A 303 -2.12 40.10 -11.33
N LYS A 304 -0.92 40.23 -11.91
CA LYS A 304 -0.65 41.07 -13.10
C LYS A 304 -0.09 40.23 -14.26
N PHE A 305 -0.80 39.18 -14.65
CA PHE A 305 -0.26 38.13 -15.54
C PHE A 305 0.05 38.70 -16.92
N MET A 306 -0.90 39.45 -17.47
CA MET A 306 -0.81 40.11 -18.78
C MET A 306 -1.66 41.37 -18.77
N LYS A 307 -1.18 42.48 -19.37
CA LYS A 307 -2.03 43.66 -19.56
C LYS A 307 -3.10 43.36 -20.61
N LYS A 308 -4.31 43.86 -20.39
CA LYS A 308 -5.42 43.68 -21.35
C LYS A 308 -5.10 44.28 -22.72
N THR A 309 -4.49 45.46 -22.73
CA THR A 309 -4.03 46.13 -23.97
C THR A 309 -3.02 45.30 -24.74
N ASP A 310 -2.20 44.53 -24.04
CA ASP A 310 -1.17 43.72 -24.69
C ASP A 310 -1.81 42.47 -25.30
N LEU A 311 -2.75 41.81 -24.60
CA LEU A 311 -3.55 40.70 -25.13
C LEU A 311 -4.29 41.12 -26.41
N GLU A 312 -4.98 42.26 -26.36
CA GLU A 312 -5.79 42.81 -27.46
C GLU A 312 -4.96 43.17 -28.70
N ARG A 313 -3.66 43.42 -28.52
CA ARG A 313 -2.71 43.66 -29.61
C ARG A 313 -2.06 42.37 -30.12
N THR A 314 -2.19 41.26 -29.43
CA THR A 314 -1.59 40.00 -29.85
C THR A 314 -2.41 39.35 -30.97
N VAL A 315 -1.72 38.65 -31.87
CA VAL A 315 -2.35 37.77 -32.87
C VAL A 315 -2.91 36.47 -32.26
N HIS A 316 -2.76 36.29 -30.96
CA HIS A 316 -3.14 35.08 -30.22
C HIS A 316 -4.57 35.17 -29.66
N LEU A 317 -5.12 36.39 -29.55
CA LEU A 317 -6.55 36.60 -29.38
C LEU A 317 -7.22 36.47 -30.76
N SER A 318 -7.80 35.32 -31.03
CA SER A 318 -8.46 35.02 -32.31
C SER A 318 -9.92 34.72 -32.09
N ASN A 319 -10.81 35.35 -32.86
CA ASN A 319 -12.27 35.19 -32.73
C ASN A 319 -12.76 35.37 -31.29
N ASP A 320 -12.27 36.40 -30.59
CA ASP A 320 -12.59 36.68 -29.18
C ASP A 320 -12.25 35.52 -28.21
N SER A 321 -11.29 34.67 -28.60
CA SER A 321 -10.86 33.52 -27.81
C SER A 321 -9.35 33.43 -27.69
N PHE A 322 -8.89 32.95 -26.54
CA PHE A 322 -7.49 32.67 -26.27
C PHE A 322 -7.39 31.52 -25.25
N SER A 323 -6.21 30.89 -25.18
CA SER A 323 -6.00 29.74 -24.29
C SER A 323 -4.79 29.96 -23.39
N ILE A 324 -4.93 29.56 -22.12
CA ILE A 324 -3.84 29.51 -21.15
C ILE A 324 -3.60 28.05 -20.78
N MET A 325 -2.35 27.61 -20.91
CA MET A 325 -1.90 26.31 -20.44
C MET A 325 -1.31 26.44 -19.05
N CYS A 326 -1.66 25.49 -18.19
CA CYS A 326 -1.03 25.26 -16.90
C CYS A 326 -0.27 23.94 -16.94
N ASP A 327 1.06 23.98 -16.85
CA ASP A 327 1.85 22.76 -16.62
C ASP A 327 2.07 22.62 -15.12
N LEU A 328 1.53 21.56 -14.53
CA LEU A 328 1.57 21.29 -13.10
C LEU A 328 2.45 20.07 -12.82
N THR A 329 3.40 20.24 -11.92
CA THR A 329 4.21 19.15 -11.37
C THR A 329 3.96 19.10 -9.86
N VAL A 330 3.13 18.15 -9.44
CA VAL A 330 2.92 17.85 -8.03
C VAL A 330 4.07 16.99 -7.56
N MET A 331 4.79 17.49 -6.57
CA MET A 331 5.76 16.68 -5.86
C MET A 331 4.93 15.75 -4.98
N LYS A 332 4.82 14.47 -5.34
CA LYS A 332 4.48 13.50 -4.30
C LYS A 332 5.60 13.62 -3.28
N ASP A 333 5.25 13.55 -2.02
CA ASP A 333 6.27 13.51 -0.99
C ASP A 333 7.32 12.49 -1.43
N ILE A 334 8.53 12.98 -1.67
CA ILE A 334 9.66 12.19 -1.21
C ILE A 334 9.29 12.01 0.24
N CYS A 335 8.91 10.79 0.60
CA CYS A 335 8.94 10.41 1.98
C CYS A 335 10.43 10.43 2.34
N SER A 336 11.01 11.62 2.45
CA SER A 336 11.93 11.89 3.51
C SER A 336 11.05 11.75 4.74
N LYS A 337 10.94 10.49 5.20
CA LYS A 337 11.30 10.25 6.59
C LYS A 337 12.38 11.25 6.89
N GLU A 338 12.17 12.15 7.84
CA GLU A 338 13.25 12.98 8.35
C GLU A 338 14.49 12.08 8.52
N THR A 339 15.41 12.16 7.56
CA THR A 339 16.63 11.35 7.56
C THR A 339 17.76 12.33 7.55
N THR A 340 17.79 13.17 8.58
CA THR A 340 19.02 13.33 9.36
C THR A 340 19.03 12.43 10.60
N GLN A 341 18.04 11.54 10.76
CA GLN A 341 18.24 10.31 11.53
C GLN A 341 18.63 9.18 10.59
N LYS A 342 19.91 8.83 10.52
CA LYS A 342 20.34 7.48 10.08
C LYS A 342 19.36 6.46 10.68
N GLN A 343 18.53 5.83 9.84
CA GLN A 343 17.61 4.81 10.31
C GLN A 343 18.44 3.57 10.63
N PHE A 344 18.65 3.30 11.91
CA PHE A 344 19.50 2.18 12.37
C PHE A 344 18.86 0.82 12.18
N VAL A 345 17.53 0.78 12.13
CA VAL A 345 16.73 -0.42 12.04
C VAL A 345 15.84 -0.33 10.81
N VAL A 346 16.02 -1.23 9.85
CA VAL A 346 15.19 -1.32 8.65
C VAL A 346 14.26 -2.53 8.80
N VAL A 347 12.97 -2.27 8.95
CA VAL A 347 11.95 -3.32 8.99
C VAL A 347 11.59 -3.70 7.56
N PRO A 348 11.71 -4.98 7.16
CA PRO A 348 11.27 -5.43 5.84
C PRO A 348 9.73 -5.34 5.69
N PRO A 349 9.20 -5.30 4.46
CA PRO A 349 7.76 -5.38 4.23
C PRO A 349 7.20 -6.70 4.78
N SER A 350 5.87 -6.75 4.94
CA SER A 350 5.17 -7.95 5.39
C SER A 350 5.45 -9.15 4.49
N ASP A 351 5.81 -10.28 5.11
CA ASP A 351 6.08 -11.56 4.46
C ASP A 351 5.03 -12.63 4.84
N LEU A 352 3.91 -12.24 5.47
CA LEU A 352 2.86 -13.15 5.93
C LEU A 352 2.33 -14.04 4.80
N HIS A 353 2.09 -13.44 3.64
CA HIS A 353 1.64 -14.15 2.44
C HIS A 353 2.64 -15.24 2.00
N GLN A 354 3.94 -15.04 2.20
CA GLN A 354 4.98 -16.03 1.86
C GLN A 354 5.01 -17.15 2.88
N HIS A 355 4.95 -16.84 4.18
CA HIS A 355 4.90 -17.85 5.24
C HIS A 355 3.67 -18.75 5.10
N LEU A 356 2.50 -18.19 4.78
CA LEU A 356 1.31 -18.98 4.48
C LEU A 356 1.46 -19.74 3.15
N GLY A 357 1.93 -19.11 2.08
CA GLY A 357 2.19 -19.78 0.81
C GLY A 357 3.12 -20.99 0.92
N ASP A 358 4.16 -20.88 1.76
CA ASP A 358 5.11 -21.97 2.01
C ASP A 358 4.49 -23.17 2.74
N LEU A 359 3.43 -22.98 3.52
CA LEU A 359 2.63 -24.11 4.06
C LEU A 359 1.92 -24.89 2.94
N LEU A 360 1.55 -24.24 1.85
CA LEU A 360 0.93 -24.93 0.71
C LEU A 360 1.98 -25.59 -0.19
N LEU A 361 3.11 -24.92 -0.41
CA LEU A 361 4.06 -25.26 -1.48
C LEU A 361 5.27 -26.08 -1.02
N LYS A 362 5.75 -25.88 0.21
CA LYS A 362 7.03 -26.46 0.68
C LYS A 362 6.83 -27.39 1.87
N ASN A 363 6.04 -26.93 2.84
CA ASN A 363 5.88 -27.57 4.13
C ASN A 363 4.45 -28.09 4.25
N MET A 364 4.21 -29.37 3.93
CA MET A 364 2.90 -30.01 4.14
C MET A 364 2.60 -30.28 5.63
N ASP A 365 3.14 -29.46 6.53
CA ASP A 365 3.08 -29.63 7.97
C ASP A 365 1.70 -29.25 8.48
N GLY A 366 1.02 -30.20 9.10
CA GLY A 366 -0.29 -29.95 9.72
C GLY A 366 -1.47 -29.91 8.73
N THR A 367 -1.30 -30.39 7.50
CA THR A 367 -2.42 -30.54 6.56
C THR A 367 -3.47 -31.51 7.12
N ASP A 368 -4.73 -31.12 7.10
CA ASP A 368 -5.84 -31.84 7.73
C ASP A 368 -7.02 -32.13 6.77
N VAL A 369 -6.85 -31.78 5.49
CA VAL A 369 -7.76 -32.09 4.39
C VAL A 369 -6.99 -32.36 3.08
N THR A 370 -7.54 -33.24 2.26
CA THR A 370 -7.04 -33.58 0.92
C THR A 370 -8.15 -33.39 -0.12
N PHE A 371 -7.81 -32.83 -1.28
CA PHE A 371 -8.71 -32.68 -2.42
C PHE A 371 -8.23 -33.52 -3.60
N ASN A 372 -9.16 -34.28 -4.19
CA ASN A 372 -8.93 -35.01 -5.44
C ASN A 372 -9.58 -34.21 -6.57
N VAL A 373 -8.79 -33.68 -7.49
CA VAL A 373 -9.23 -32.83 -8.60
C VAL A 373 -8.75 -33.45 -9.90
N GLY A 374 -9.64 -34.16 -10.59
CA GLY A 374 -9.23 -35.01 -11.71
C GLY A 374 -8.22 -36.08 -11.27
N GLN A 375 -7.00 -35.99 -11.80
CA GLN A 375 -5.89 -36.90 -11.45
C GLN A 375 -4.96 -36.33 -10.36
N ASP A 376 -5.12 -35.05 -10.02
CA ASP A 376 -4.25 -34.37 -9.06
C ASP A 376 -4.80 -34.45 -7.64
N ILE A 377 -3.87 -34.51 -6.67
CA ILE A 377 -4.16 -34.56 -5.23
C ILE A 377 -3.55 -33.32 -4.58
N PHE A 378 -4.35 -32.59 -3.79
CA PHE A 378 -3.93 -31.38 -3.09
C PHE A 378 -4.16 -31.50 -1.59
N SER A 379 -3.11 -31.39 -0.79
CA SER A 379 -3.23 -31.29 0.68
C SER A 379 -3.35 -29.83 1.11
N ALA A 380 -4.18 -29.55 2.11
CA ALA A 380 -4.43 -28.20 2.59
C ALA A 380 -4.84 -28.16 4.08
N HIS A 381 -5.13 -26.96 4.58
CA HIS A 381 -5.45 -26.66 5.97
C HIS A 381 -6.87 -26.07 6.08
N LYS A 382 -7.77 -26.75 6.80
CA LYS A 382 -9.17 -26.36 6.95
C LYS A 382 -9.33 -24.97 7.54
N CYS A 383 -8.51 -24.60 8.53
CA CYS A 383 -8.59 -23.30 9.18
C CYS A 383 -8.31 -22.14 8.20
N ILE A 384 -7.31 -22.26 7.32
CA ILE A 384 -6.98 -21.25 6.31
C ILE A 384 -8.10 -21.16 5.27
N LEU A 385 -8.56 -22.30 4.76
CA LEU A 385 -9.64 -22.34 3.77
C LEU A 385 -10.94 -21.74 4.33
N ALA A 386 -11.33 -22.11 5.55
CA ALA A 386 -12.53 -21.60 6.20
C ALA A 386 -12.45 -20.11 6.56
N ALA A 387 -11.26 -19.59 6.87
CA ALA A 387 -11.07 -18.17 7.13
C ALA A 387 -11.25 -17.32 5.85
N ARG A 388 -11.02 -17.91 4.67
CA ARG A 388 -10.96 -17.20 3.38
C ARG A 388 -12.09 -17.55 2.42
N SER A 389 -12.95 -18.50 2.80
CA SER A 389 -14.11 -18.93 2.02
C SER A 389 -15.24 -19.36 2.97
N SER A 390 -16.38 -18.69 2.87
CA SER A 390 -17.57 -19.06 3.64
C SER A 390 -18.09 -20.45 3.27
N VAL A 391 -17.86 -20.89 2.03
CA VAL A 391 -18.24 -22.22 1.54
C VAL A 391 -17.39 -23.29 2.22
N PHE A 392 -16.07 -23.13 2.24
CA PHE A 392 -15.21 -24.04 3.01
C PHE A 392 -15.48 -23.97 4.51
N ARG A 393 -15.82 -22.80 5.05
CA ARG A 393 -16.24 -22.67 6.46
C ARG A 393 -17.48 -23.52 6.76
N ALA A 394 -18.50 -23.45 5.92
CA ALA A 394 -19.71 -24.26 6.07
C ALA A 394 -19.43 -25.75 5.89
N GLU A 395 -18.60 -26.13 4.91
CA GLU A 395 -18.21 -27.51 4.65
C GLU A 395 -17.46 -28.14 5.84
N PHE A 396 -16.51 -27.41 6.43
CA PHE A 396 -15.63 -27.94 7.47
C PHE A 396 -16.16 -27.76 8.88
N PHE A 397 -16.92 -26.70 9.16
CA PHE A 397 -17.32 -26.32 10.52
C PHE A 397 -18.83 -26.02 10.64
N GLY A 398 -19.61 -26.17 9.57
CA GLY A 398 -21.07 -26.04 9.60
C GLY A 398 -21.77 -27.27 10.20
N ALA A 399 -23.11 -27.23 10.23
CA ALA A 399 -23.94 -28.30 10.78
C ALA A 399 -23.75 -29.67 10.07
N MET A 400 -23.25 -29.68 8.83
CA MET A 400 -22.96 -30.89 8.06
C MET A 400 -21.51 -31.41 8.25
N SER A 401 -20.68 -30.74 9.04
CA SER A 401 -19.26 -31.07 9.27
C SER A 401 -19.03 -32.44 9.90
N ALA A 402 -20.01 -33.00 10.62
CA ALA A 402 -19.93 -34.34 11.20
C ALA A 402 -19.76 -35.44 10.14
N LYS A 403 -20.01 -35.15 8.86
CA LYS A 403 -19.81 -36.05 7.71
C LYS A 403 -18.61 -35.66 6.84
N ALA A 404 -17.89 -34.59 7.18
CA ALA A 404 -16.80 -34.07 6.36
C ALA A 404 -15.66 -35.11 6.28
N ARG A 405 -15.51 -35.70 5.09
CA ARG A 405 -14.43 -36.66 4.78
C ARG A 405 -13.09 -35.92 4.82
N ARG A 406 -12.03 -36.63 5.22
CA ARG A 406 -10.65 -36.12 5.05
C ARG A 406 -10.30 -35.89 3.59
N THR A 407 -10.98 -36.57 2.68
CA THR A 407 -10.79 -36.46 1.23
C THR A 407 -12.05 -35.95 0.55
N ILE A 408 -11.93 -34.83 -0.17
CA ILE A 408 -13.01 -34.17 -0.91
C ILE A 408 -12.73 -34.30 -2.41
N LYS A 409 -13.73 -34.71 -3.19
CA LYS A 409 -13.61 -34.80 -4.65
C LYS A 409 -14.16 -33.53 -5.29
N ILE A 410 -13.39 -32.92 -6.19
CA ILE A 410 -13.81 -31.76 -6.99
C ILE A 410 -13.90 -32.23 -8.45
N GLU A 411 -15.09 -32.16 -9.03
CA GLU A 411 -15.37 -32.68 -10.38
C GLU A 411 -15.46 -31.56 -11.44
N ASP A 412 -15.95 -30.37 -11.08
CA ASP A 412 -16.28 -29.31 -12.06
C ASP A 412 -15.22 -28.19 -12.14
N ILE A 413 -14.00 -28.43 -11.64
CA ILE A 413 -12.90 -27.46 -11.70
C ILE A 413 -11.65 -28.18 -12.17
N GLU A 414 -10.98 -27.61 -13.17
CA GLU A 414 -9.69 -28.10 -13.65
C GLU A 414 -8.62 -27.96 -12.57
N ALA A 415 -7.72 -28.93 -12.47
CA ALA A 415 -6.67 -28.94 -11.45
C ALA A 415 -5.77 -27.69 -11.49
N GLY A 416 -5.49 -27.14 -12.68
CA GLY A 416 -4.77 -25.87 -12.82
C GLY A 416 -5.50 -24.71 -12.13
N VAL A 417 -6.81 -24.58 -12.39
CA VAL A 417 -7.68 -23.56 -11.80
C VAL A 417 -7.77 -23.71 -10.28
N PHE A 418 -7.95 -24.94 -9.80
CA PHE A 418 -8.00 -25.22 -8.36
C PHE A 418 -6.67 -24.90 -7.67
N ARG A 419 -5.54 -25.21 -8.31
CA ARG A 419 -4.20 -24.84 -7.81
C ARG A 419 -4.05 -23.33 -7.66
N ALA A 420 -4.48 -22.55 -8.65
CA ALA A 420 -4.43 -21.09 -8.58
C ALA A 420 -5.38 -20.51 -7.53
N LEU A 421 -6.58 -21.10 -7.36
CA LEU A 421 -7.50 -20.76 -6.29
C LEU A 421 -6.87 -20.99 -4.91
N LEU A 422 -6.27 -22.16 -4.68
CA LEU A 422 -5.55 -22.46 -3.43
C LEU A 422 -4.39 -21.48 -3.22
N HIS A 423 -3.58 -21.24 -4.24
CA HIS A 423 -2.49 -20.26 -4.16
C HIS A 423 -3.01 -18.89 -3.70
N PHE A 424 -4.10 -18.40 -4.30
CA PHE A 424 -4.70 -17.13 -3.91
C PHE A 424 -5.25 -17.14 -2.48
N ILE A 425 -5.88 -18.24 -2.05
CA ILE A 425 -6.41 -18.34 -0.68
C ILE A 425 -5.29 -18.16 0.37
N TYR A 426 -4.09 -18.72 0.11
CA TYR A 426 -2.96 -18.66 1.04
C TYR A 426 -2.14 -17.37 0.93
N THR A 427 -1.99 -16.83 -0.28
CA THR A 427 -1.04 -15.72 -0.56
C THR A 427 -1.71 -14.39 -0.89
N ASP A 428 -3.03 -14.38 -1.06
CA ASP A 428 -3.80 -13.24 -1.52
C ASP A 428 -3.30 -12.67 -2.88
N SER A 429 -2.60 -13.52 -3.66
CA SER A 429 -1.92 -13.19 -4.91
C SER A 429 -2.13 -14.28 -5.96
N LEU A 430 -2.25 -13.88 -7.22
CA LEU A 430 -2.35 -14.82 -8.35
C LEU A 430 -0.96 -15.32 -8.77
N PRO A 431 -0.79 -16.62 -9.06
CA PRO A 431 0.47 -17.12 -9.62
C PRO A 431 0.65 -16.63 -11.06
N GLU A 432 1.89 -16.59 -11.55
CA GLU A 432 2.18 -16.17 -12.93
C GLU A 432 1.45 -17.03 -13.98
N THR A 433 1.26 -18.31 -13.70
CA THR A 433 0.50 -19.24 -14.53
C THR A 433 -0.98 -18.86 -14.67
N ALA A 434 -1.51 -18.02 -13.77
CA ALA A 434 -2.86 -17.47 -13.83
C ALA A 434 -2.97 -16.18 -14.66
N GLN A 435 -1.95 -15.85 -15.46
CA GLN A 435 -1.97 -14.62 -16.25
C GLN A 435 -2.77 -14.72 -17.56
N ASN A 436 -3.20 -15.90 -17.99
CA ASN A 436 -4.03 -16.11 -19.19
C ASN A 436 -5.50 -15.66 -18.97
N ILE A 437 -6.15 -15.09 -20.00
CA ILE A 437 -7.57 -14.73 -20.03
C ILE A 437 -8.50 -15.93 -19.80
N VAL A 438 -8.25 -17.07 -20.45
CA VAL A 438 -9.03 -18.31 -20.27
C VAL A 438 -8.98 -18.76 -18.80
N MET A 439 -7.80 -18.69 -18.21
CA MET A 439 -7.60 -19.00 -16.80
C MET A 439 -8.35 -18.01 -15.89
N ALA A 440 -8.37 -16.72 -16.23
CA ALA A 440 -9.15 -15.73 -15.51
C ALA A 440 -10.67 -16.00 -15.59
N GLN A 441 -11.19 -16.42 -16.74
CA GLN A 441 -12.60 -16.83 -16.89
C GLN A 441 -12.93 -18.00 -15.96
N HIS A 442 -12.14 -19.07 -15.98
CA HIS A 442 -12.35 -20.21 -15.08
C HIS A 442 -12.19 -19.85 -13.60
N LEU A 443 -11.29 -18.92 -13.27
CA LEU A 443 -11.12 -18.42 -11.90
C LEU A 443 -12.29 -17.57 -11.43
N VAL A 444 -12.99 -16.82 -12.29
CA VAL A 444 -14.26 -16.15 -11.90
C VAL A 444 -15.26 -17.19 -11.43
N VAL A 445 -15.46 -18.27 -12.19
CA VAL A 445 -16.39 -19.36 -11.84
C VAL A 445 -15.99 -20.01 -10.51
N ALA A 446 -14.72 -20.34 -10.35
CA ALA A 446 -14.22 -20.97 -9.12
C ALA A 446 -14.30 -20.04 -7.91
N ALA A 447 -13.95 -18.76 -8.07
CA ALA A 447 -14.00 -17.75 -7.02
C ALA A 447 -15.43 -17.47 -6.58
N ASP A 448 -16.38 -17.42 -7.51
CA ASP A 448 -17.81 -17.30 -7.21
C ASP A 448 -18.31 -18.54 -6.45
N ARG A 449 -18.01 -19.75 -6.95
CA ARG A 449 -18.40 -21.02 -6.31
C ARG A 449 -17.92 -21.15 -4.87
N TYR A 450 -16.71 -20.71 -4.57
CA TYR A 450 -16.13 -20.76 -3.22
C TYR A 450 -16.27 -19.44 -2.44
N ASN A 451 -16.97 -18.46 -2.98
CA ASN A 451 -17.15 -17.14 -2.38
C ASN A 451 -15.82 -16.46 -1.96
N VAL A 452 -14.87 -16.41 -2.89
CA VAL A 452 -13.58 -15.71 -2.75
C VAL A 452 -13.67 -14.37 -3.49
N GLY A 453 -14.45 -13.42 -2.94
CA GLY A 453 -14.87 -12.21 -3.65
C GLY A 453 -13.73 -11.33 -4.20
N ARG A 454 -12.62 -11.16 -3.47
CA ARG A 454 -11.47 -10.38 -3.95
C ARG A 454 -10.80 -11.00 -5.18
N LEU A 455 -10.69 -12.34 -5.22
CA LEU A 455 -10.17 -13.04 -6.40
C LEU A 455 -11.06 -12.82 -7.61
N LYS A 456 -12.39 -12.93 -7.40
CA LYS A 456 -13.39 -12.71 -8.44
C LYS A 456 -13.24 -11.32 -9.05
N LEU A 457 -13.15 -10.27 -8.22
CA LEU A 457 -12.95 -8.88 -8.68
C LEU A 457 -11.64 -8.67 -9.44
N ILE A 458 -10.53 -9.29 -9.00
CA ILE A 458 -9.25 -9.22 -9.73
C ILE A 458 -9.37 -9.86 -11.11
N CYS A 459 -10.05 -11.00 -11.21
CA CYS A 459 -10.31 -11.65 -12.49
C CYS A 459 -11.28 -10.82 -13.36
N GLU A 460 -12.31 -10.21 -12.79
CA GLU A 460 -13.21 -9.29 -13.49
C GLU A 460 -12.46 -8.08 -14.09
N GLU A 461 -11.63 -7.41 -13.30
CA GLU A 461 -10.80 -6.28 -13.76
C GLU A 461 -9.84 -6.70 -14.88
N LYS A 462 -9.32 -7.93 -14.80
CA LYS A 462 -8.47 -8.46 -15.85
C LYS A 462 -9.24 -8.70 -17.14
N LEU A 463 -10.41 -9.35 -17.05
CA LEU A 463 -11.23 -9.63 -18.22
C LEU A 463 -11.73 -8.34 -18.88
N SER A 464 -12.09 -7.32 -18.11
CA SER A 464 -12.58 -6.04 -18.66
C SER A 464 -11.54 -5.31 -19.51
N LYS A 465 -10.25 -5.43 -19.18
CA LYS A 465 -9.14 -4.84 -19.95
C LYS A 465 -8.86 -5.54 -21.28
N HIS A 466 -9.43 -6.72 -21.50
CA HIS A 466 -9.13 -7.57 -22.65
C HIS A 466 -10.34 -7.90 -23.53
N ILE A 467 -11.48 -7.21 -23.34
CA ILE A 467 -12.68 -7.43 -24.14
C ILE A 467 -12.42 -7.13 -25.62
N ASP A 468 -12.72 -8.10 -26.49
CA ASP A 468 -12.70 -7.97 -27.94
C ASP A 468 -13.96 -8.55 -28.60
N SER A 469 -14.09 -8.42 -29.92
CA SER A 469 -15.27 -8.86 -30.66
C SER A 469 -15.50 -10.38 -30.62
N ASN A 470 -14.45 -11.17 -30.38
CA ASN A 470 -14.53 -12.62 -30.37
C ASN A 470 -14.94 -13.13 -28.99
N MET A 471 -14.53 -12.46 -27.91
CA MET A 471 -14.82 -12.90 -26.54
C MET A 471 -15.99 -12.17 -25.87
N VAL A 472 -16.49 -11.06 -26.43
CA VAL A 472 -17.51 -10.24 -25.74
C VAL A 472 -18.80 -11.02 -25.44
N ALA A 473 -19.24 -11.91 -26.34
CA ALA A 473 -20.45 -12.70 -26.12
C ALA A 473 -20.28 -13.70 -24.95
N THR A 474 -19.18 -14.46 -24.93
CA THR A 474 -18.87 -15.42 -23.87
C THR A 474 -18.58 -14.71 -22.54
N THR A 475 -17.91 -13.56 -22.58
CA THR A 475 -17.60 -12.76 -21.39
C THR A 475 -18.84 -12.11 -20.79
N LEU A 476 -19.79 -11.67 -21.63
CA LEU A 476 -21.07 -11.14 -21.17
C LEU A 476 -21.95 -12.23 -20.54
N ALA A 477 -21.98 -13.43 -21.13
CA ALA A 477 -22.66 -14.58 -20.52
C ALA A 477 -22.05 -14.94 -19.15
N LEU A 478 -20.72 -15.03 -19.08
CA LEU A 478 -19.99 -15.29 -17.83
C LEU A 478 -20.30 -14.23 -16.77
N ALA A 479 -20.34 -12.95 -17.16
CA ALA A 479 -20.61 -11.86 -16.25
C ALA A 479 -22.04 -11.89 -15.70
N GLU A 480 -23.03 -12.22 -16.52
CA GLU A 480 -24.42 -12.40 -16.07
C GLU A 480 -24.55 -13.60 -15.14
N GLN A 481 -24.03 -14.77 -15.53
CA GLN A 481 -24.16 -16.01 -14.76
C GLN A 481 -23.55 -15.92 -13.37
N HIS A 482 -22.44 -15.19 -13.25
CA HIS A 482 -21.73 -15.02 -11.99
C HIS A 482 -21.97 -13.65 -11.36
N SER A 483 -22.96 -12.85 -11.79
CA SER A 483 -23.25 -11.55 -11.19
C SER A 483 -22.03 -10.61 -11.08
N CYS A 484 -21.19 -10.59 -12.13
CA CYS A 484 -20.01 -9.75 -12.25
C CYS A 484 -20.39 -8.39 -12.89
N TYR A 485 -20.94 -7.48 -12.08
CA TYR A 485 -21.49 -6.23 -12.58
C TYR A 485 -20.46 -5.36 -13.31
N GLY A 486 -19.26 -5.20 -12.76
CA GLY A 486 -18.22 -4.36 -13.39
C GLY A 486 -17.78 -4.89 -14.75
N LEU A 487 -17.69 -6.22 -14.89
CA LEU A 487 -17.38 -6.87 -16.16
C LEU A 487 -18.52 -6.74 -17.17
N LYS A 488 -19.77 -6.91 -16.72
CA LYS A 488 -20.98 -6.74 -17.55
C LYS A 488 -21.07 -5.32 -18.12
N GLU A 489 -20.81 -4.31 -17.28
CA GLU A 489 -20.79 -2.91 -17.70
C GLU A 489 -19.70 -2.63 -18.75
N ALA A 490 -18.49 -3.17 -18.56
CA ALA A 490 -17.41 -3.06 -19.54
C ALA A 490 -17.77 -3.71 -20.89
N CYS A 491 -18.46 -4.85 -20.88
CA CYS A 491 -18.99 -5.47 -22.10
C CYS A 491 -20.00 -4.55 -22.79
N PHE A 492 -20.90 -3.92 -22.05
CA PHE A 492 -21.88 -2.99 -22.61
C PHE A 492 -21.24 -1.72 -23.19
N GLU A 493 -20.24 -1.16 -22.52
CA GLU A 493 -19.45 -0.04 -23.05
C GLU A 493 -18.75 -0.43 -24.36
N PHE A 494 -18.16 -1.61 -24.43
CA PHE A 494 -17.54 -2.11 -25.67
C PHE A 494 -18.55 -2.27 -26.81
N LEU A 495 -19.76 -2.76 -26.50
CA LEU A 495 -20.86 -2.96 -27.44
C LEU A 495 -21.60 -1.67 -27.83
N ALA A 496 -21.29 -0.54 -27.19
CA ALA A 496 -21.88 0.75 -27.56
C ALA A 496 -21.49 1.20 -28.98
N SER A 497 -20.38 0.70 -29.50
CA SER A 497 -20.04 0.85 -30.92
C SER A 497 -20.86 -0.11 -31.78
N ARG A 498 -21.61 0.44 -32.74
CA ARG A 498 -22.38 -0.34 -33.72
C ARG A 498 -21.54 -1.41 -34.42
N SER A 499 -20.29 -1.10 -34.77
CA SER A 499 -19.41 -2.07 -35.44
C SER A 499 -19.03 -3.26 -34.56
N ASN A 500 -18.93 -3.05 -33.25
CA ASN A 500 -18.65 -4.14 -32.29
C ASN A 500 -19.89 -5.00 -32.07
N LEU A 501 -21.06 -4.36 -31.98
CA LEU A 501 -22.35 -5.06 -31.86
C LEU A 501 -22.62 -5.96 -33.08
N GLU A 502 -22.44 -5.44 -34.30
CA GLU A 502 -22.62 -6.22 -35.53
C GLU A 502 -21.65 -7.41 -35.61
N ARG A 503 -20.39 -7.26 -35.19
CA ARG A 503 -19.43 -8.37 -35.13
C ARG A 503 -19.83 -9.43 -34.11
N MET A 504 -20.28 -9.03 -32.93
CA MET A 504 -20.78 -9.97 -31.92
C MET A 504 -21.98 -10.74 -32.47
N MET A 505 -22.97 -10.05 -33.06
CA MET A 505 -24.18 -10.72 -33.59
C MET A 505 -23.88 -11.70 -34.73
N ALA A 506 -22.75 -11.54 -35.42
CA ALA A 506 -22.29 -12.45 -36.46
C ALA A 506 -21.46 -13.64 -35.94
N SER A 507 -21.11 -13.69 -34.65
CA SER A 507 -20.35 -14.80 -34.08
C SER A 507 -21.24 -15.95 -33.61
N ASP A 508 -20.71 -17.17 -33.64
CA ASP A 508 -21.42 -18.36 -33.15
C ASP A 508 -21.72 -18.27 -31.64
N ASP A 509 -20.88 -17.55 -30.89
CA ASP A 509 -21.04 -17.33 -29.45
C ASP A 509 -22.28 -16.50 -29.09
N TYR A 510 -22.81 -15.70 -30.03
CA TYR A 510 -24.04 -14.96 -29.83
C TYR A 510 -25.27 -15.86 -29.72
N GLU A 511 -25.30 -16.97 -30.46
CA GLU A 511 -26.39 -17.94 -30.34
C GLU A 511 -26.35 -18.65 -28.98
N HIS A 512 -25.15 -18.93 -28.46
CA HIS A 512 -24.99 -19.41 -27.08
C HIS A 512 -25.49 -18.39 -26.05
N LEU A 513 -25.14 -17.11 -26.21
CA LEU A 513 -25.59 -16.03 -25.34
C LEU A 513 -27.13 -15.90 -25.29
N LYS A 514 -27.80 -16.02 -26.44
CA LYS A 514 -29.27 -16.01 -26.53
C LYS A 514 -29.92 -17.11 -25.71
N ILE A 515 -29.35 -18.31 -25.75
CA ILE A 515 -29.90 -19.48 -25.05
C ILE A 515 -29.59 -19.39 -23.56
N SER A 516 -28.37 -19.03 -23.19
CA SER A 516 -27.90 -19.06 -21.81
C SER A 516 -28.37 -17.87 -20.97
N CYS A 517 -28.46 -16.67 -21.56
CA CYS A 517 -28.71 -15.43 -20.83
C CYS A 517 -29.64 -14.46 -21.61
N PRO A 518 -30.90 -14.82 -21.90
CA PRO A 518 -31.80 -13.96 -22.67
C PRO A 518 -32.10 -12.61 -21.98
N SER A 519 -32.05 -12.55 -20.64
CA SER A 519 -32.23 -11.32 -19.85
C SER A 519 -31.22 -10.24 -20.24
N VAL A 520 -29.95 -10.62 -20.42
CA VAL A 520 -28.86 -9.68 -20.69
C VAL A 520 -29.00 -9.02 -22.06
N LEU A 521 -29.59 -9.73 -23.04
CA LEU A 521 -29.88 -9.19 -24.36
C LEU A 521 -31.02 -8.18 -24.33
N MET A 522 -32.07 -8.45 -23.54
CA MET A 522 -33.16 -7.50 -23.34
C MET A 522 -32.64 -6.20 -22.70
N GLU A 523 -31.74 -6.32 -21.73
CA GLU A 523 -31.08 -5.18 -21.10
C GLU A 523 -30.19 -4.41 -22.08
N LEU A 524 -29.38 -5.12 -22.89
CA LEU A 524 -28.57 -4.52 -23.95
C LEU A 524 -29.44 -3.70 -24.92
N VAL A 525 -30.55 -4.27 -25.39
CA VAL A 525 -31.50 -3.58 -26.29
C VAL A 525 -32.10 -2.35 -25.60
N ALA A 526 -32.56 -2.48 -24.36
CA ALA A 526 -33.14 -1.36 -23.61
C ALA A 526 -32.16 -0.19 -23.46
N ARG A 527 -30.85 -0.47 -23.39
CA ARG A 527 -29.79 0.52 -23.25
C ARG A 527 -29.51 1.32 -24.53
N PHE A 528 -29.76 0.73 -25.69
CA PHE A 528 -29.55 1.36 -27.01
C PHE A 528 -30.83 1.87 -27.68
N LEU A 529 -32.00 1.61 -27.08
CA LEU A 529 -33.23 2.28 -27.49
C LEU A 529 -33.16 3.76 -27.05
N PRO A 530 -33.53 4.71 -27.92
CA PRO A 530 -33.61 6.11 -27.53
C PRO A 530 -34.59 6.24 -26.36
N GLN A 531 -34.13 6.79 -25.23
CA GLN A 531 -35.04 7.16 -24.15
C GLN A 531 -36.04 8.15 -24.74
N GLN A 532 -37.32 7.76 -24.77
CA GLN A 532 -38.38 8.70 -25.11
C GLN A 532 -38.38 9.78 -24.02
N GLU A 533 -37.92 10.98 -24.38
CA GLU A 533 -38.09 12.18 -23.57
C GLU A 533 -39.58 12.31 -23.24
N LYS A 534 -39.90 12.29 -21.95
CA LYS A 534 -41.23 12.54 -21.42
C LYS A 534 -41.31 13.93 -20.86
#